data_AF-A0A1V5PNI8-F1
#
_entry.id   AF-A0A1V5PNI8-F1
#
_cell.length_a   1.000
_cell.length_b   1.000
_cell.length_c   1.000
_cell.angle_alpha   90.00
_cell.angle_beta   90.00
_cell.angle_gamma   90.00
#
_symmetry.space_group_name_H-M   'P 1'
#
loop_
_entity.id
_entity.type
_entity.pdbx_description
1 polymer ?
#
loop_
_entity_poly.entity_id
_entity_poly.type
_entity_poly.pdbx_seq_one_letter_code
_entity_poly.pdbx_strand_id
1 'polypeptide(L)'
;MESKKNKKPPPHVKPGIIKSGRFSKEEQYIAEQESKLIKEHSKRLQEAKEKEDTERLKEAKQKAKELHYMKCPKCGMDLKETIFMEIMVDICEECHGMWLDKGEVEELMFKEADLFTKLCCKLGIKKKKSKKK
;
A
#
# COMPACT_ATOMS: atom_id res chain seq x y z
N MET A 1 -15.01 -28.40 41.98
CA MET A 1 -16.47 -28.64 42.11
C MET A 1 -17.12 -28.09 40.85
N GLU A 2 -17.10 -28.88 39.78
CA GLU A 2 -17.57 -28.46 38.46
C GLU A 2 -19.09 -28.67 38.39
N SER A 3 -19.85 -27.58 38.43
CA SER A 3 -21.29 -27.59 38.26
C SER A 3 -21.65 -28.10 36.87
N LYS A 4 -22.15 -29.34 36.80
CA LYS A 4 -22.70 -29.96 35.58
C LYS A 4 -23.85 -29.10 35.05
N LYS A 5 -23.56 -28.17 34.13
CA LYS A 5 -24.58 -27.42 33.40
C LYS A 5 -25.32 -28.41 32.51
N ASN A 6 -26.53 -28.77 32.92
CA ASN A 6 -27.50 -29.53 32.14
C ASN A 6 -27.81 -28.76 30.85
N LYS A 7 -27.10 -29.06 29.75
CA LYS A 7 -27.45 -28.54 28.43
C LYS A 7 -28.64 -29.36 27.94
N LYS A 8 -29.85 -28.76 28.00
CA LYS A 8 -31.01 -29.34 27.32
C LYS A 8 -30.63 -29.59 25.84
N PRO A 9 -30.92 -30.77 25.28
CA PRO A 9 -30.69 -31.02 23.86
C PRO A 9 -31.48 -30.00 23.02
N PRO A 10 -30.93 -29.56 21.87
CA PRO A 10 -31.60 -28.62 21.00
C PRO A 10 -32.96 -29.19 20.57
N PRO A 11 -34.00 -28.34 20.48
CA PRO A 11 -35.33 -28.80 20.09
C PRO A 11 -35.26 -29.45 18.71
N HIS A 12 -35.65 -30.72 18.63
CA HIS A 12 -35.79 -31.42 17.36
C HIS A 12 -36.96 -30.80 16.59
N VAL A 13 -36.64 -29.94 15.63
CA VAL A 13 -37.60 -29.41 14.67
C VAL A 13 -37.97 -30.59 13.76
N LYS A 14 -39.21 -31.07 13.85
CA LYS A 14 -39.73 -32.08 12.92
C LYS A 14 -39.56 -31.52 11.50
N PRO A 15 -38.98 -32.25 10.54
CA PRO A 15 -38.96 -31.81 9.15
C PRO A 15 -40.42 -31.70 8.70
N GLY A 16 -40.94 -30.48 8.69
CA GLY A 16 -42.26 -30.18 8.20
C GLY A 16 -42.32 -30.66 6.76
N ILE A 17 -43.30 -31.53 6.49
CA ILE A 17 -43.67 -31.94 5.13
C ILE A 17 -43.85 -30.66 4.33
N ILE A 18 -42.89 -30.35 3.46
CA ILE A 18 -43.06 -29.35 2.43
C ILE A 18 -44.12 -29.95 1.51
N LYS A 19 -45.40 -29.61 1.77
CA LYS A 19 -46.49 -30.03 0.89
C LYS A 19 -46.10 -29.55 -0.50
N SER A 20 -46.01 -30.50 -1.43
CA SER A 20 -45.78 -30.28 -2.85
C SER A 20 -46.98 -29.57 -3.49
N GLY A 21 -47.28 -28.38 -3.01
CA GLY A 21 -48.26 -27.47 -3.59
C GLY A 21 -47.61 -26.76 -4.76
N ARG A 22 -48.24 -26.83 -5.92
CA ARG A 22 -47.95 -25.96 -7.06
C ARG A 22 -48.07 -24.51 -6.56
N PHE A 23 -46.94 -23.85 -6.26
CA PHE A 23 -46.92 -22.45 -5.81
C PHE A 23 -47.77 -21.61 -6.77
N SER A 24 -48.61 -20.74 -6.22
CA SER A 24 -49.44 -19.85 -7.02
C SER A 24 -48.54 -18.93 -7.86
N LYS A 25 -49.09 -18.37 -8.95
CA LYS A 25 -48.33 -17.49 -9.85
C LYS A 25 -47.86 -16.22 -9.12
N GLU A 26 -48.64 -15.77 -8.14
CA GLU A 26 -48.36 -14.67 -7.22
C GLU A 26 -47.23 -15.02 -6.25
N GLU A 27 -47.22 -16.23 -5.67
CA GLU A 27 -46.16 -16.67 -4.76
C GLU A 27 -44.79 -16.76 -5.46
N GLN A 28 -44.76 -17.27 -6.70
CA GLN A 28 -43.54 -17.31 -7.50
C GLN A 28 -43.04 -15.91 -7.84
N TYR A 29 -43.95 -14.99 -8.19
CA TYR A 29 -43.62 -13.59 -8.45
C TYR A 29 -43.05 -12.91 -7.20
N ILE A 30 -43.69 -13.08 -6.04
CA ILE A 30 -43.23 -12.53 -4.75
C ILE A 30 -41.84 -13.06 -4.41
N ALA A 31 -41.62 -14.38 -4.50
CA ALA A 31 -40.32 -14.98 -4.22
C ALA A 31 -39.21 -14.46 -5.16
N GLU A 32 -39.55 -14.25 -6.44
CA GLU A 32 -38.60 -13.66 -7.39
C GLU A 32 -38.25 -12.21 -7.01
N GLN A 33 -39.25 -11.39 -6.68
CA GLN A 33 -39.04 -10.00 -6.25
C GLN A 33 -38.24 -9.92 -4.94
N GLU A 34 -38.55 -10.75 -3.95
CA GLU A 34 -37.80 -10.83 -2.69
C GLU A 34 -36.33 -11.23 -2.95
N SER A 35 -36.09 -12.21 -3.81
CA SER A 35 -34.72 -12.61 -4.16
C SER A 35 -33.92 -11.48 -4.81
N LYS A 36 -34.56 -10.65 -5.64
CA LYS A 36 -33.95 -9.48 -6.27
C LYS A 36 -33.57 -8.44 -5.22
N LEU A 37 -34.49 -8.12 -4.32
CA LEU A 37 -34.27 -7.16 -3.23
C LEU A 37 -33.15 -7.64 -2.28
N ILE A 38 -33.14 -8.92 -1.92
CA ILE A 38 -32.08 -9.51 -1.08
C ILE A 38 -30.72 -9.45 -1.76
N LYS A 39 -30.65 -9.78 -3.06
CA LYS A 39 -29.41 -9.66 -3.86
C LYS A 39 -28.91 -8.23 -3.93
N GLU A 40 -29.81 -7.27 -4.13
CA GLU A 40 -29.45 -5.86 -4.19
C GLU A 40 -28.94 -5.34 -2.84
N HIS A 41 -29.63 -5.66 -1.74
CA HIS A 41 -29.22 -5.25 -0.40
C HIS A 41 -27.88 -5.88 0.01
N SER A 42 -27.70 -7.18 -0.24
CA SER A 42 -26.43 -7.87 0.03
C SER A 42 -25.28 -7.29 -0.81
N LYS A 43 -25.52 -6.98 -2.09
CA LYS A 43 -24.55 -6.27 -2.94
C LYS A 43 -24.18 -4.90 -2.37
N ARG A 44 -25.17 -4.09 -1.97
CA ARG A 44 -24.91 -2.78 -1.32
C ARG A 44 -24.07 -2.92 -0.05
N LEU A 45 -24.37 -3.91 0.79
CA LEU A 45 -23.60 -4.18 2.00
C LEU A 45 -22.17 -4.64 1.69
N GLN A 46 -21.99 -5.48 0.67
CA GLN A 46 -20.67 -5.93 0.24
C GLN A 46 -19.85 -4.75 -0.30
N GLU A 47 -20.42 -3.94 -1.20
CA GLU A 47 -19.75 -2.75 -1.74
C GLU A 47 -19.39 -1.73 -0.64
N ALA A 48 -20.26 -1.55 0.36
CA ALA A 48 -19.99 -0.66 1.50
C ALA A 48 -18.80 -1.16 2.34
N LYS A 49 -18.76 -2.48 2.63
CA LYS A 49 -17.64 -3.10 3.35
C LYS A 49 -16.33 -3.03 2.55
N GLU A 50 -16.38 -3.33 1.25
CA GLU A 50 -15.21 -3.25 0.37
C GLU A 50 -14.67 -1.81 0.31
N LYS A 51 -15.55 -0.80 0.22
CA LYS A 51 -15.14 0.61 0.30
C LYS A 51 -14.44 0.91 1.63
N GLU A 52 -15.05 0.56 2.76
CA GLU A 52 -14.47 0.76 4.09
C GLU A 52 -13.09 0.09 4.23
N ASP A 53 -12.95 -1.16 3.79
CA ASP A 53 -11.68 -1.89 3.84
C ASP A 53 -10.63 -1.24 2.93
N THR A 54 -11.02 -0.78 1.73
CA THR A 54 -10.08 -0.08 0.84
C THR A 54 -9.62 1.25 1.41
N GLU A 55 -10.49 1.98 2.10
CA GLU A 55 -10.15 3.23 2.79
C GLU A 55 -9.20 2.97 3.95
N ARG A 56 -9.50 1.97 4.79
CA ARG A 56 -8.63 1.54 5.89
C ARG A 56 -7.23 1.14 5.41
N LEU A 57 -7.15 0.40 4.30
CA LEU A 57 -5.87 0.00 3.70
C LEU A 57 -5.09 1.21 3.14
N LYS A 58 -5.78 2.16 2.49
CA LYS A 58 -5.17 3.40 2.01
C LYS A 58 -4.61 4.23 3.17
N GLU A 59 -5.36 4.38 4.25
CA GLU A 59 -4.91 5.10 5.46
C GLU A 59 -3.71 4.41 6.13
N ALA A 60 -3.75 3.09 6.28
CA ALA A 60 -2.64 2.33 6.85
C ALA A 60 -1.36 2.49 6.00
N LYS A 61 -1.48 2.43 4.68
CA LYS A 61 -0.36 2.67 3.76
C LYS A 61 0.17 4.09 3.87
N GLN A 62 -0.70 5.09 3.98
CA GLN A 62 -0.28 6.48 4.13
C GLN A 62 0.45 6.70 5.46
N LYS A 63 -0.06 6.17 6.57
CA LYS A 63 0.60 6.21 7.88
C LYS A 63 1.97 5.54 7.85
N ALA A 64 2.08 4.38 7.19
CA ALA A 64 3.36 3.68 7.04
C ALA A 64 4.38 4.50 6.23
N LYS A 65 3.95 5.19 5.16
CA LYS A 65 4.81 6.09 4.40
C LYS A 65 5.31 7.24 5.27
N GLU A 66 4.41 7.90 6.00
CA GLU A 66 4.76 9.03 6.87
C GLU A 66 5.78 8.63 7.94
N LEU A 67 5.61 7.46 8.57
CA LEU A 67 6.53 6.95 9.59
C LEU A 67 7.96 6.72 9.08
N HIS A 68 8.13 6.41 7.79
CA HIS A 68 9.43 6.15 7.19
C HIS A 68 9.96 7.35 6.37
N TYR A 69 9.16 8.41 6.23
CA TYR A 69 9.55 9.61 5.48
C TYR A 69 10.69 10.33 6.22
N MET A 70 11.76 10.68 5.49
CA MET A 70 12.98 11.29 6.05
C MET A 70 13.65 10.46 7.16
N LYS A 71 13.45 9.14 7.18
CA LYS A 71 14.13 8.24 8.10
C LYS A 71 15.17 7.40 7.39
N CYS A 72 16.35 7.26 8.00
CA CYS A 72 17.39 6.40 7.49
C CYS A 72 16.94 4.92 7.57
N PRO A 73 16.91 4.15 6.47
CA PRO A 73 16.53 2.74 6.50
C PRO A 73 17.57 1.83 7.16
N LYS A 74 18.79 2.34 7.45
CA LYS A 74 19.84 1.57 8.14
C LYS A 74 19.72 1.64 9.67
N CYS A 75 19.43 2.81 10.23
CA CYS A 75 19.40 3.03 11.69
C CYS A 75 18.10 3.63 12.23
N GLY A 76 17.18 4.08 11.37
CA GLY A 76 15.89 4.67 11.78
C GLY A 76 15.95 6.11 12.27
N MET A 77 17.13 6.75 12.27
CA MET A 77 17.31 8.16 12.64
C MET A 77 16.80 9.11 11.55
N ASP A 78 16.49 10.34 11.93
CA ASP A 78 16.13 11.40 10.99
C ASP A 78 17.27 11.72 10.02
N LEU A 79 16.90 11.94 8.76
CA LEU A 79 17.77 12.46 7.72
C LEU A 79 17.77 13.99 7.77
N LYS A 80 18.93 14.57 7.51
CA LYS A 80 19.12 16.01 7.47
C LYS A 80 19.51 16.45 6.07
N GLU A 81 18.73 17.36 5.55
CA GLU A 81 18.96 17.96 4.24
C GLU A 81 20.19 18.87 4.30
N THR A 82 21.14 18.66 3.39
CA THR A 82 22.40 19.43 3.29
C THR A 82 22.71 19.72 1.83
N ILE A 83 23.29 20.90 1.55
CA ILE A 83 23.73 21.24 0.20
C ILE A 83 25.10 20.63 -0.07
N PHE A 84 25.18 19.75 -1.07
CA PHE A 84 26.42 19.17 -1.56
C PHE A 84 26.59 19.46 -3.05
N MET A 85 27.66 20.19 -3.41
CA MET A 85 27.93 20.60 -4.80
C MET A 85 26.69 21.21 -5.52
N GLU A 86 25.99 22.12 -4.81
CA GLU A 86 24.76 22.79 -5.27
C GLU A 86 23.56 21.85 -5.50
N ILE A 87 23.55 20.67 -4.89
CA ILE A 87 22.42 19.72 -4.89
C ILE A 87 21.99 19.50 -3.45
N MET A 88 20.68 19.46 -3.19
CA MET A 88 20.15 19.10 -1.87
C MET A 88 20.30 17.59 -1.72
N VAL A 89 20.93 17.13 -0.64
CA VAL A 89 21.10 15.70 -0.36
C VAL A 89 20.77 15.42 1.09
N ASP A 90 20.25 14.22 1.35
CA ASP A 90 19.85 13.80 2.68
C ASP A 90 20.95 12.97 3.35
N ILE A 91 21.44 13.47 4.48
CA ILE A 91 22.53 12.83 5.23
C ILE A 91 22.02 12.34 6.57
N CYS A 92 22.34 11.10 6.91
CA CYS A 92 22.11 10.55 8.25
C CYS A 92 23.32 10.86 9.14
N GLU A 93 23.11 11.59 10.25
CA GLU A 93 24.19 11.96 11.18
C GLU A 93 24.78 10.76 11.95
N GLU A 94 24.03 9.67 12.11
CA GLU A 94 24.47 8.50 12.87
C GLU A 94 25.30 7.54 12.00
N CYS A 95 24.72 7.08 10.88
CA CYS A 95 25.36 6.09 10.02
C CYS A 95 26.21 6.70 8.90
N HIS A 96 26.21 8.03 8.78
CA HIS A 96 26.91 8.80 7.74
C HIS A 96 26.50 8.39 6.31
N GLY A 97 25.31 7.79 6.17
CA GLY A 97 24.75 7.44 4.87
C GLY A 97 24.18 8.66 4.16
N MET A 98 24.41 8.74 2.84
CA MET A 98 23.89 9.77 1.97
C MET A 98 22.80 9.18 1.08
N TRP A 99 21.65 9.84 1.04
CA TRP A 99 20.44 9.44 0.32
C TRP A 99 20.14 10.52 -0.71
N LEU A 100 19.89 10.08 -1.94
CA LEU A 100 19.60 10.96 -3.06
C LEU A 100 18.29 10.54 -3.70
N ASP A 101 17.50 11.55 -4.09
CA ASP A 101 16.25 11.36 -4.80
C ASP A 101 16.49 11.06 -6.29
N LYS A 102 15.41 10.64 -6.95
CA LYS A 102 15.44 10.31 -8.37
C LYS A 102 15.74 11.57 -9.19
N GLY A 103 16.86 11.58 -9.91
CA GLY A 103 17.30 12.72 -10.73
C GLY A 103 18.52 13.46 -10.16
N GLU A 104 18.74 13.38 -8.85
CA GLU A 104 19.85 14.06 -8.19
C GLU A 104 21.20 13.39 -8.48
N VAL A 105 21.19 12.06 -8.60
CA VAL A 105 22.40 11.28 -8.96
C VAL A 105 22.89 11.68 -10.34
N GLU A 106 21.98 11.81 -11.31
CA GLU A 106 22.32 12.25 -12.65
C GLU A 106 22.91 13.67 -12.63
N GLU A 107 22.30 14.60 -11.91
CA GLU A 107 22.79 15.98 -11.79
C GLU A 107 24.19 16.03 -11.17
N LEU A 108 24.43 15.23 -10.12
CA LEU A 108 25.73 15.11 -9.47
C LEU A 108 26.80 14.64 -10.46
N MET A 109 26.49 13.62 -11.27
CA MET A 109 27.40 13.10 -12.29
C MET A 109 27.70 14.12 -13.40
N PHE A 110 26.72 14.93 -13.81
CA PHE A 110 26.94 15.98 -14.80
C PHE A 110 27.84 17.10 -14.26
N LYS A 111 27.61 17.57 -13.03
CA LYS A 111 28.44 18.60 -12.39
C LYS A 111 29.86 18.12 -12.18
N GLU A 112 30.03 16.89 -11.72
CA GLU A 112 31.35 16.28 -11.55
C GLU A 112 32.09 16.21 -12.90
N ALA A 113 31.44 15.74 -13.97
CA ALA A 113 32.03 15.66 -15.30
C ALA A 113 32.42 17.04 -15.88
N ASP A 114 31.62 18.08 -15.65
CA ASP A 114 31.93 19.44 -16.09
C ASP A 114 33.13 20.02 -15.33
N LEU A 115 33.17 19.84 -14.00
CA LEU A 115 34.30 20.26 -13.17
C LEU A 115 35.61 19.57 -13.59
N PHE A 116 35.58 18.25 -13.78
CA PHE A 116 36.73 17.50 -14.28
C PHE A 116 37.17 17.95 -15.67
N THR A 117 36.22 18.32 -16.54
CA THR A 117 36.54 18.79 -17.90
C THR A 117 37.23 20.15 -17.85
N LYS A 118 36.69 21.09 -17.09
CA LYS A 118 37.28 22.43 -16.86
C LYS A 118 38.69 22.32 -16.28
N LEU A 119 38.88 21.43 -15.30
CA LEU A 119 40.19 21.20 -14.67
C LEU A 119 41.20 20.60 -15.66
N CYS A 120 40.81 19.56 -16.42
CA CYS A 120 41.68 18.95 -17.42
C CYS A 120 42.13 19.95 -18.48
N CYS A 121 41.22 20.81 -18.97
CA CYS A 121 41.55 21.86 -19.93
C CYS A 121 42.54 22.88 -19.34
N LYS A 122 42.35 23.28 -18.08
CA LYS A 122 43.21 24.27 -17.41
C LYS A 122 44.61 23.73 -17.08
N LEU A 123 44.72 22.42 -16.80
CA LEU A 123 45.99 21.75 -16.52
C LEU A 123 46.66 21.16 -17.79
N GLY A 124 46.08 21.35 -18.98
CA GLY A 124 46.64 20.84 -20.24
C GLY A 124 46.60 19.31 -20.37
N ILE A 125 45.81 18.62 -19.55
CA ILE A 125 45.70 17.16 -19.54
C ILE A 125 44.76 16.74 -20.68
N LYS A 126 45.30 16.14 -21.75
CA LYS A 126 44.51 15.63 -22.88
C LYS A 126 43.64 14.45 -22.40
N LYS A 127 42.30 14.58 -22.50
CA LYS A 127 41.38 13.46 -22.22
C LYS A 127 41.72 12.26 -23.10
N LYS A 128 42.12 11.13 -22.49
CA LYS A 128 42.17 9.84 -23.18
C LYS A 128 40.72 9.43 -23.48
N LYS A 129 40.34 9.41 -24.76
CA LYS A 129 39.05 8.86 -25.19
C LYS A 129 39.05 7.35 -24.90
N SER A 130 38.36 6.92 -23.86
CA SER A 130 38.05 5.51 -23.64
C SER A 130 37.15 5.03 -24.77
N LYS A 131 37.68 4.17 -25.65
CA LYS A 131 36.90 3.49 -26.70
C LYS A 131 35.79 2.68 -26.02
N LYS A 132 34.52 3.06 -26.21
CA LYS A 132 33.38 2.18 -25.92
C LYS A 132 33.50 0.95 -26.84
N LYS A 133 33.52 -0.24 -26.23
CA LYS A 133 33.39 -1.53 -26.92
C LYS A 133 31.92 -1.89 -27.00
#